data_AF-A0A925TZL7-F1
#
_entry.id   AF-A0A925TZL7-F1
#
_cell.length_a   1.000
_cell.length_b   1.000
_cell.length_c   1.000
_cell.angle_alpha   90.00
_cell.angle_beta   90.00
_cell.angle_gamma   90.00
#
_symmetry.space_group_name_H-M   'P 1'
#
loop_
_entity.id
_entity.type
_entity.pdbx_description
1 polymer ?
#
loop_
_entity_poly.entity_id
_entity_poly.type
_entity_poly.pdbx_seq_one_letter_code
_entity_poly.pdbx_strand_id
1 'polypeptide(L)'
;AEGPTGHFNGHSVVLTGRYTETGLNLNINPEYPTIFEYYRKHTDPAKSALNAWWVSLDLGPYPALNYSRHPDYGSLYGANYISPVTTFGSFAYDKFSTLNALHPEELNRLNTIKTFLNKNFDKSITDIPGIVNSAEEKQEIHEFILKLLQGDIPIEWPLPTGVPTYNLSGDLINIASAWKIMEQFHPELLVVNTTNLDVCHTDFSGYIQNLHKSDYGMGWLWNKIQNDPVLADDTIMIMIPEHGRNLEANTLVDANGLFAYDHTTDENSRDVFGLIVGPADVVNQGTVVGTTEVPNGQSIDIVPTIAHILGFKDDIPSYLIPGGIMDEAFV
;
A
#
# COMPACT_ATOMS: atom_id res chain seq x y z
N ALA A 1 -0.06 -8.66 20.76
CA ALA A 1 -0.05 -7.35 20.07
C ALA A 1 -0.44 -6.23 21.03
N GLU A 2 0.06 -5.02 20.81
CA GLU A 2 -0.20 -3.83 21.65
C GLU A 2 -0.77 -2.67 20.82
N GLY A 3 -1.14 -1.57 21.47
CA GLY A 3 -1.64 -0.37 20.79
C GLY A 3 -3.12 -0.42 20.36
N PRO A 4 -3.62 0.67 19.75
CA PRO A 4 -4.99 0.80 19.29
C PRO A 4 -5.20 0.18 17.89
N THR A 5 -6.40 -0.35 17.65
CA THR A 5 -6.80 -0.96 16.37
C THR A 5 -7.51 0.05 15.46
N GLY A 6 -6.91 1.23 15.26
CA GLY A 6 -7.40 2.22 14.31
C GLY A 6 -6.72 2.11 12.95
N HIS A 7 -7.37 2.56 11.88
CA HIS A 7 -6.85 2.38 10.52
C HIS A 7 -5.42 2.91 10.33
N PHE A 8 -5.22 4.18 10.65
CA PHE A 8 -3.89 4.79 10.52
C PHE A 8 -2.86 4.14 11.44
N ASN A 9 -3.28 3.68 12.61
CA ASN A 9 -2.42 2.97 13.55
C ASN A 9 -1.94 1.65 12.94
N GLY A 10 -2.84 0.81 12.43
CA GLY A 10 -2.49 -0.47 11.82
C GLY A 10 -1.55 -0.32 10.62
N HIS A 11 -1.85 0.61 9.71
CA HIS A 11 -0.94 0.95 8.61
C HIS A 11 0.44 1.43 9.09
N SER A 12 0.47 2.29 10.11
CA SER A 12 1.73 2.76 10.70
C SER A 12 2.53 1.61 11.30
N VAL A 13 1.87 0.65 11.98
CA VAL A 13 2.54 -0.53 12.54
C VAL A 13 3.20 -1.35 11.45
N VAL A 14 2.45 -1.68 10.38
CA VAL A 14 2.96 -2.50 9.27
C VAL A 14 4.10 -1.81 8.52
N LEU A 15 4.07 -0.48 8.39
CA LEU A 15 5.12 0.27 7.69
C LEU A 15 6.33 0.60 8.56
N THR A 16 6.20 0.72 9.88
CA THR A 16 7.31 1.11 10.77
C THR A 16 7.88 -0.04 11.60
N GLY A 17 7.17 -1.17 11.69
CA GLY A 17 7.54 -2.31 12.52
C GLY A 17 7.37 -2.02 14.01
N ARG A 18 6.54 -1.04 14.38
CA ARG A 18 6.36 -0.60 15.77
C ARG A 18 4.91 -0.33 16.09
N TYR A 19 4.48 -0.84 17.26
CA TYR A 19 3.20 -0.46 17.83
C TYR A 19 3.15 1.04 18.08
N THR A 20 1.96 1.59 17.88
CA THR A 20 1.69 3.02 18.01
C THR A 20 1.00 3.32 19.33
N GLU A 21 1.25 4.51 19.88
CA GLU A 21 0.57 4.97 21.09
C GLU A 21 -0.88 5.41 20.81
N THR A 22 -1.70 5.48 21.87
CA THR A 22 -3.06 6.04 21.80
C THR A 22 -2.99 7.54 21.53
N GLY A 23 -3.71 8.03 20.51
CA GLY A 23 -3.81 9.48 20.21
C GLY A 23 -2.83 10.01 19.16
N LEU A 24 -2.47 9.17 18.18
CA LEU A 24 -1.55 9.53 17.11
C LEU A 24 -1.98 10.78 16.34
N ASN A 25 -1.05 11.70 16.09
CA ASN A 25 -1.34 12.87 15.29
C ASN A 25 -1.31 12.50 13.80
N LEU A 26 -2.50 12.46 13.21
CA LEU A 26 -2.73 12.09 11.80
C LEU A 26 -2.16 13.10 10.79
N ASN A 27 -1.67 14.26 11.24
CA ASN A 27 -1.18 15.34 10.36
C ASN A 27 0.34 15.39 10.23
N ILE A 28 1.06 14.45 10.84
CA ILE A 28 2.53 14.45 10.86
C ILE A 28 3.07 13.07 10.51
N ASN A 29 4.28 13.05 9.95
CA ASN A 29 5.02 11.82 9.69
C ASN A 29 5.25 11.03 10.99
N PRO A 30 5.28 9.68 10.92
CA PRO A 30 5.55 8.83 12.07
C PRO A 30 6.93 9.12 12.65
N GLU A 31 7.08 8.86 13.95
CA GLU A 31 8.35 9.07 14.65
C GLU A 31 9.44 8.09 14.25
N TYR A 32 9.07 6.84 14.01
CA TYR A 32 9.99 5.77 13.66
C TYR A 32 10.10 5.61 12.15
N PRO A 33 11.29 5.22 11.64
CA PRO A 33 11.49 5.04 10.22
C PRO A 33 10.57 3.96 9.63
N THR A 34 10.16 4.20 8.40
CA THR A 34 9.36 3.30 7.59
C THR A 34 10.26 2.25 6.91
N ILE A 35 9.66 1.15 6.44
CA ILE A 35 10.36 0.12 5.67
C ILE A 35 11.08 0.70 4.45
N PHE A 36 10.51 1.73 3.82
CA PHE A 36 11.13 2.44 2.70
C PHE A 36 12.46 3.10 3.08
N GLU A 37 12.48 3.74 4.25
CA GLU A 37 13.66 4.40 4.78
C GLU A 37 14.75 3.41 5.19
N TYR A 38 14.37 2.27 5.79
CA TYR A 38 15.31 1.20 6.06
C TYR A 38 15.91 0.64 4.75
N TYR A 39 15.05 0.30 3.78
CA TYR A 39 15.48 -0.21 2.48
C TYR A 39 16.43 0.73 1.76
N ARG A 40 16.06 2.00 1.56
CA ARG A 40 16.87 2.95 0.80
C ARG A 40 18.15 3.37 1.51
N LYS A 41 18.18 3.34 2.84
CA LYS A 41 19.37 3.72 3.63
C LYS A 41 20.36 2.56 3.76
N HIS A 42 19.88 1.35 3.97
CA HIS A 42 20.71 0.21 4.39
C HIS A 42 21.03 -0.78 3.28
N THR A 43 20.40 -0.67 2.11
CA THR A 43 20.81 -1.47 0.94
C THR A 43 22.09 -0.89 0.32
N ASP A 44 23.04 -1.76 -0.06
CA ASP A 44 24.30 -1.38 -0.72
C ASP A 44 24.36 -1.95 -2.16
N PRO A 45 24.50 -1.11 -3.19
CA PRO A 45 24.52 0.36 -3.16
C PRO A 45 23.16 0.95 -2.80
N ALA A 46 23.19 2.14 -2.20
CA ALA A 46 21.99 2.89 -1.82
C ALA A 46 21.03 3.02 -3.00
N LYS A 47 19.77 2.65 -2.76
CA LYS A 47 18.76 2.53 -3.81
C LYS A 47 18.04 3.86 -4.07
N SER A 48 17.78 4.12 -5.34
CA SER A 48 16.96 5.24 -5.77
C SER A 48 15.53 5.15 -5.21
N ALA A 49 14.87 6.30 -5.04
CA ALA A 49 13.45 6.37 -4.72
C ALA A 49 12.57 5.68 -5.78
N LEU A 50 13.04 5.53 -7.02
CA LEU A 50 12.32 4.80 -8.08
C LEU A 50 12.09 3.31 -7.74
N ASN A 51 12.88 2.74 -6.82
CA ASN A 51 12.72 1.37 -6.35
C ASN A 51 11.81 1.23 -5.12
N ALA A 52 11.24 2.32 -4.59
CA ALA A 52 10.43 2.31 -3.38
C ALA A 52 9.13 3.11 -3.57
N TRP A 53 7.98 2.44 -3.52
CA TRP A 53 6.67 3.06 -3.76
C TRP A 53 5.67 2.82 -2.63
N TRP A 54 4.99 3.89 -2.23
CA TRP A 54 3.83 3.88 -1.37
C TRP A 54 2.58 4.27 -2.18
N VAL A 55 1.66 3.34 -2.33
CA VAL A 55 0.44 3.50 -3.14
C VAL A 55 -0.78 3.47 -2.22
N SER A 56 -1.42 4.61 -1.97
CA SER A 56 -2.61 4.63 -1.11
C SER A 56 -3.86 5.14 -1.81
N LEU A 57 -5.00 4.53 -1.48
CA LEU A 57 -6.27 4.91 -2.08
C LEU A 57 -6.61 6.37 -1.75
N ASP A 58 -6.59 6.71 -0.46
CA ASP A 58 -7.02 8.00 0.05
C ASP A 58 -5.86 8.96 0.34
N LEU A 59 -6.14 10.26 0.20
CA LEU A 59 -5.19 11.31 0.57
C LEU A 59 -4.99 11.50 2.06
N GLY A 60 -5.90 11.02 2.93
CA GLY A 60 -6.06 11.45 4.33
C GLY A 60 -4.75 11.61 5.14
N PRO A 61 -4.46 10.73 6.10
CA PRO A 61 -3.16 10.77 6.79
C PRO A 61 -2.08 9.93 6.08
N TYR A 62 -2.48 9.06 5.15
CA TYR A 62 -1.62 8.07 4.51
C TYR A 62 -0.41 8.62 3.72
N PRO A 63 -0.45 9.80 3.06
CA PRO A 63 0.75 10.36 2.43
C PRO A 63 1.91 10.53 3.41
N ALA A 64 1.62 10.73 4.71
CA ALA A 64 2.63 10.92 5.74
C ALA A 64 3.42 9.63 6.07
N LEU A 65 2.98 8.46 5.58
CA LEU A 65 3.65 7.18 5.81
C LEU A 65 4.74 6.85 4.78
N ASN A 66 5.05 7.77 3.85
CA ASN A 66 6.14 7.56 2.89
C ASN A 66 7.54 7.84 3.47
N TYR A 67 7.64 8.54 4.61
CA TYR A 67 8.86 8.73 5.40
C TYR A 67 8.54 9.16 6.84
N SER A 68 9.53 9.10 7.74
CA SER A 68 9.42 9.43 9.16
C SER A 68 10.00 10.80 9.51
N ARG A 69 9.77 11.25 10.75
CA ARG A 69 10.47 12.42 11.32
C ARG A 69 11.70 12.03 12.14
N HIS A 70 12.19 10.80 12.04
CA HIS A 70 13.34 10.33 12.82
C HIS A 70 14.61 11.12 12.44
N PRO A 71 15.43 11.61 13.39
CA PRO A 71 16.60 12.44 13.11
C PRO A 71 17.64 11.82 12.16
N ASP A 72 17.85 10.51 12.28
CA ASP A 72 18.79 9.77 11.42
C ASP A 72 18.18 9.30 10.09
N TYR A 73 16.88 9.51 9.88
CA TYR A 73 16.17 9.12 8.67
C TYR A 73 15.37 10.32 8.14
N GLY A 74 14.26 10.08 7.47
CA GLY A 74 13.39 11.08 6.90
C GLY A 74 13.35 11.04 5.38
N SER A 75 12.88 12.13 4.80
CA SER A 75 12.47 12.18 3.39
C SER A 75 13.56 11.79 2.39
N LEU A 76 14.84 11.95 2.74
CA LEU A 76 15.97 11.54 1.90
C LEU A 76 15.89 10.06 1.53
N TYR A 77 15.38 9.23 2.44
CA TYR A 77 15.24 7.78 2.28
C TYR A 77 13.77 7.33 2.09
N GLY A 78 12.81 8.25 1.95
CA GLY A 78 11.40 7.89 1.80
C GLY A 78 11.04 7.26 0.44
N ALA A 79 9.80 6.81 0.30
CA ALA A 79 9.27 6.28 -0.96
C ALA A 79 8.59 7.35 -1.83
N ASN A 80 8.59 7.10 -3.14
CA ASN A 80 7.67 7.77 -4.04
C ASN A 80 6.23 7.48 -3.61
N TYR A 81 5.38 8.50 -3.64
CA TYR A 81 3.98 8.39 -3.22
C TYR A 81 3.04 8.67 -4.38
N ILE A 82 2.01 7.83 -4.51
CA ILE A 82 0.91 8.07 -5.43
C ILE A 82 -0.41 7.66 -4.77
N SER A 83 -1.44 8.50 -4.95
CA SER A 83 -2.82 8.14 -4.64
C SER A 83 -3.61 8.15 -5.92
N PRO A 84 -3.85 7.00 -6.58
CA PRO A 84 -4.46 6.96 -7.90
C PRO A 84 -5.80 7.67 -7.99
N VAL A 85 -6.73 7.41 -7.06
CA VAL A 85 -8.06 8.04 -7.11
C VAL A 85 -7.98 9.56 -6.96
N THR A 86 -7.00 10.07 -6.23
CA THR A 86 -6.81 11.53 -6.10
C THR A 86 -5.96 12.14 -7.21
N THR A 87 -4.91 11.44 -7.61
CA THR A 87 -3.97 11.84 -8.67
C THR A 87 -4.68 11.91 -10.01
N PHE A 88 -5.63 11.00 -10.22
CA PHE A 88 -6.41 10.88 -11.45
C PHE A 88 -7.84 11.45 -11.29
N GLY A 89 -8.34 11.66 -10.06
CA GLY A 89 -9.61 12.33 -9.75
C GLY A 89 -10.88 11.66 -10.28
N SER A 90 -12.01 12.38 -10.35
CA SER A 90 -13.22 11.95 -11.07
C SER A 90 -12.98 11.75 -12.58
N PHE A 91 -11.91 12.35 -13.11
CA PHE A 91 -11.42 12.17 -14.47
C PHE A 91 -10.91 10.74 -14.70
N ALA A 92 -10.34 10.10 -13.67
CA ALA A 92 -10.08 8.67 -13.65
C ALA A 92 -11.38 7.91 -13.88
N TYR A 93 -12.36 8.09 -12.99
CA TYR A 93 -13.63 7.38 -13.06
C TYR A 93 -14.37 7.62 -14.38
N ASP A 94 -14.42 8.86 -14.90
CA ASP A 94 -15.10 9.19 -16.17
C ASP A 94 -14.34 8.69 -17.41
N LYS A 95 -13.01 8.91 -17.54
CA LYS A 95 -12.24 8.44 -18.71
C LYS A 95 -11.96 6.94 -18.68
N PHE A 96 -11.78 6.36 -17.49
CA PHE A 96 -11.60 4.91 -17.34
C PHE A 96 -12.91 4.12 -17.48
N SER A 97 -14.08 4.76 -17.31
CA SER A 97 -15.39 4.16 -17.60
C SER A 97 -15.95 4.52 -18.99
N THR A 98 -15.48 5.59 -19.62
CA THR A 98 -15.94 6.01 -20.96
C THR A 98 -14.77 6.35 -21.90
N LEU A 99 -14.48 5.43 -22.82
CA LEU A 99 -13.74 5.72 -24.04
C LEU A 99 -14.65 6.54 -24.96
N ASN A 100 -14.45 7.86 -25.05
CA ASN A 100 -14.43 8.61 -26.31
C ASN A 100 -14.17 10.12 -26.11
N ALA A 101 -13.18 10.63 -26.87
CA ALA A 101 -12.87 12.02 -27.22
C ALA A 101 -12.52 13.01 -26.08
N LEU A 102 -11.33 13.61 -26.18
CA LEU A 102 -10.91 14.75 -25.37
C LEU A 102 -11.52 16.05 -25.96
N HIS A 103 -12.11 16.89 -25.10
CA HIS A 103 -12.68 18.19 -25.47
C HIS A 103 -11.74 19.35 -25.08
N PRO A 104 -11.76 20.50 -25.77
CA PRO A 104 -10.74 21.56 -25.63
C PRO A 104 -10.60 22.22 -24.24
N GLU A 105 -11.59 22.09 -23.35
CA GLU A 105 -11.49 22.58 -21.96
C GLU A 105 -10.52 21.78 -21.08
N GLU A 106 -10.11 20.57 -21.50
CA GLU A 106 -9.23 19.69 -20.73
C GLU A 106 -7.75 20.16 -20.72
N LEU A 107 -7.35 21.03 -21.65
CA LEU A 107 -5.98 21.59 -21.74
C LEU A 107 -5.61 22.49 -20.55
N ASN A 108 -6.55 23.28 -20.03
CA ASN A 108 -6.31 24.07 -18.82
C ASN A 108 -6.20 23.19 -17.57
N ARG A 109 -6.85 22.03 -17.58
CA ARG A 109 -6.84 21.05 -16.48
C ARG A 109 -5.54 20.24 -16.45
N LEU A 110 -4.96 19.94 -17.62
CA LEU A 110 -3.61 19.39 -17.76
C LEU A 110 -2.53 20.31 -17.17
N ASN A 111 -2.69 21.64 -17.29
CA ASN A 111 -1.78 22.59 -16.65
C ASN A 111 -1.88 22.55 -15.10
N THR A 112 -3.07 22.29 -14.55
CA THR A 112 -3.25 22.07 -13.10
C THR A 112 -2.61 20.78 -12.63
N ILE A 113 -2.76 19.68 -13.38
CA ILE A 113 -2.09 18.40 -13.08
C ILE A 113 -0.58 18.56 -13.19
N LYS A 114 -0.08 19.18 -14.26
CA LYS A 114 1.34 19.51 -14.41
C LYS A 114 1.84 20.38 -13.27
N THR A 115 1.06 21.34 -12.80
CA THR A 115 1.41 22.18 -11.63
C THR A 115 1.39 21.37 -10.33
N PHE A 116 0.46 20.44 -10.16
CA PHE A 116 0.42 19.52 -9.02
C PHE A 116 1.63 18.56 -9.03
N LEU A 117 1.91 17.93 -10.17
CA LEU A 117 3.07 17.05 -10.35
C LEU A 117 4.36 17.84 -10.13
N ASN A 118 4.49 19.04 -10.68
CA ASN A 118 5.64 19.90 -10.41
C ASN A 118 5.72 20.27 -8.91
N LYS A 119 4.61 20.54 -8.22
CA LYS A 119 4.64 20.81 -6.76
C LYS A 119 5.04 19.59 -5.92
N ASN A 120 4.76 18.37 -6.37
CA ASN A 120 5.06 17.15 -5.63
C ASN A 120 6.42 16.52 -6.01
N PHE A 121 6.85 16.65 -7.26
CA PHE A 121 8.07 16.03 -7.79
C PHE A 121 9.18 17.04 -8.16
N ASP A 122 8.86 18.32 -8.35
CA ASP A 122 9.79 19.36 -8.81
C ASP A 122 10.21 20.36 -7.71
N LYS A 123 10.08 20.00 -6.42
CA LYS A 123 10.72 20.77 -5.34
C LYS A 123 12.23 20.58 -5.40
N SER A 124 12.90 21.38 -6.23
CA SER A 124 14.29 21.73 -6.05
C SER A 124 14.38 23.15 -5.45
N ILE A 125 15.43 23.33 -4.64
CA ILE A 125 15.96 24.58 -4.05
C ILE A 125 15.57 24.81 -2.57
N THR A 126 16.49 24.33 -1.73
CA THR A 126 16.87 24.77 -0.37
C THR A 126 15.81 24.65 0.73
N ASP A 127 16.05 23.70 1.65
CA ASP A 127 15.48 23.58 3.01
C ASP A 127 14.08 23.00 3.20
N ILE A 128 13.58 22.15 2.29
CA ILE A 128 12.43 21.28 2.58
C ILE A 128 12.83 19.81 2.38
N PRO A 129 12.82 18.96 3.42
CA PRO A 129 12.95 17.53 3.26
C PRO A 129 11.82 17.00 2.35
N GLY A 130 12.18 16.52 1.16
CA GLY A 130 11.29 15.80 0.24
C GLY A 130 11.91 14.48 -0.24
N ILE A 131 11.14 13.71 -1.01
CA ILE A 131 11.62 12.49 -1.69
C ILE A 131 12.55 12.90 -2.83
N VAL A 132 13.76 12.37 -2.84
CA VAL A 132 14.80 12.74 -3.81
C VAL A 132 14.87 11.70 -4.92
N ASN A 133 14.38 12.09 -6.11
CA ASN A 133 14.64 11.41 -7.38
C ASN A 133 15.62 12.26 -8.21
N SER A 134 16.42 11.65 -9.08
CA SER A 134 17.26 12.33 -10.07
C SER A 134 16.41 13.11 -11.08
N ALA A 135 17.02 13.98 -11.88
CA ALA A 135 16.29 14.73 -12.90
C ALA A 135 15.67 13.79 -13.95
N GLU A 136 16.39 12.74 -14.32
CA GLU A 136 15.99 11.70 -15.27
C GLU A 136 14.82 10.89 -14.71
N GLU A 137 14.91 10.45 -13.46
CA GLU A 137 13.84 9.70 -12.78
C GLU A 137 12.56 10.53 -12.63
N LYS A 138 12.69 11.82 -12.31
CA LYS A 138 11.53 12.73 -12.27
C LYS A 138 10.87 12.85 -13.64
N GLN A 139 11.66 12.94 -14.71
CA GLN A 139 11.14 12.98 -16.06
C GLN A 139 10.41 11.68 -16.41
N GLU A 140 10.98 10.53 -16.05
CA GLU A 140 10.36 9.22 -16.28
C GLU A 140 9.02 9.08 -15.56
N ILE A 141 8.96 9.42 -14.28
CA ILE A 141 7.71 9.43 -13.48
C ILE A 141 6.68 10.38 -14.12
N HIS A 142 7.10 11.56 -14.55
CA HIS A 142 6.23 12.54 -15.19
C HIS A 142 5.66 11.99 -16.51
N GLU A 143 6.50 11.42 -17.36
CA GLU A 143 6.11 10.85 -18.64
C GLU A 143 5.15 9.66 -18.46
N PHE A 144 5.43 8.78 -17.50
CA PHE A 144 4.54 7.67 -17.13
C PHE A 144 3.14 8.16 -16.73
N ILE A 145 3.07 9.13 -15.81
CA ILE A 145 1.78 9.68 -15.35
C ILE A 145 1.03 10.36 -16.50
N LEU A 146 1.73 11.11 -17.37
CA LEU A 146 1.10 11.73 -18.54
C LEU A 146 0.54 10.69 -19.50
N LYS A 147 1.28 9.62 -19.81
CA LYS A 147 0.82 8.54 -20.70
C LYS A 147 -0.39 7.81 -20.12
N LEU A 148 -0.43 7.57 -18.81
CA LEU A 148 -1.63 7.03 -18.14
C LEU A 148 -2.84 7.96 -18.30
N LEU A 149 -2.66 9.26 -18.06
CA LEU A 149 -3.74 10.27 -18.19
C LEU A 149 -4.23 10.45 -19.63
N GLN A 150 -3.35 10.27 -20.61
CA GLN A 150 -3.67 10.35 -22.04
C GLN A 150 -4.34 9.08 -22.56
N GLY A 151 -4.27 7.97 -21.81
CA GLY A 151 -4.77 6.66 -22.23
C GLY A 151 -3.81 5.91 -23.16
N ASP A 152 -2.56 6.38 -23.30
CA ASP A 152 -1.52 5.71 -24.08
C ASP A 152 -1.05 4.43 -23.41
N ILE A 153 -1.08 4.39 -22.07
CA ILE A 153 -0.90 3.17 -21.28
C ILE A 153 -2.30 2.68 -20.85
N PRO A 154 -2.82 1.59 -21.44
CA PRO A 154 -4.14 1.10 -21.09
C PRO A 154 -4.13 0.49 -19.68
N ILE A 155 -5.14 0.81 -18.87
CA ILE A 155 -5.32 0.19 -17.56
C ILE A 155 -6.21 -1.04 -17.69
N GLU A 156 -5.71 -2.16 -17.19
CA GLU A 156 -6.48 -3.38 -17.04
C GLU A 156 -7.12 -3.40 -15.66
N TRP A 157 -8.42 -3.67 -15.62
CA TRP A 157 -9.19 -3.65 -14.38
C TRP A 157 -9.21 -5.04 -13.73
N PRO A 158 -9.00 -5.14 -12.42
CA PRO A 158 -9.18 -6.38 -11.66
C PRO A 158 -10.68 -6.67 -11.48
N LEU A 159 -11.35 -6.95 -12.60
CA LEU A 159 -12.72 -7.42 -12.67
C LEU A 159 -12.79 -8.73 -13.44
N PRO A 160 -13.71 -9.64 -13.06
CA PRO A 160 -14.00 -10.81 -13.89
C PRO A 160 -14.53 -10.38 -15.28
N THR A 161 -14.27 -11.21 -16.30
CA THR A 161 -14.77 -10.96 -17.65
C THR A 161 -16.29 -10.78 -17.65
N GLY A 162 -16.77 -9.70 -18.27
CA GLY A 162 -18.20 -9.38 -18.36
C GLY A 162 -18.77 -8.63 -17.15
N VAL A 163 -17.99 -8.43 -16.08
CA VAL A 163 -18.42 -7.57 -14.96
C VAL A 163 -18.27 -6.10 -15.34
N PRO A 164 -19.33 -5.28 -15.23
CA PRO A 164 -19.26 -3.87 -15.58
C PRO A 164 -18.35 -3.06 -14.64
N THR A 165 -17.72 -2.01 -15.19
CA THR A 165 -16.78 -1.12 -14.49
C THR A 165 -17.37 -0.37 -13.31
N TYR A 166 -18.68 -0.18 -13.23
CA TYR A 166 -19.31 0.41 -12.04
C TYR A 166 -19.18 -0.46 -10.78
N ASN A 167 -18.72 -1.72 -10.90
CA ASN A 167 -18.39 -2.58 -9.77
C ASN A 167 -16.98 -2.34 -9.21
N LEU A 168 -16.15 -1.53 -9.88
CA LEU A 168 -14.83 -1.14 -9.39
C LEU A 168 -14.95 -0.43 -8.04
N SER A 169 -14.32 -1.02 -7.02
CA SER A 169 -14.03 -0.31 -5.78
C SER A 169 -12.79 0.55 -5.95
N GLY A 170 -12.58 1.51 -5.04
CA GLY A 170 -11.33 2.26 -4.97
C GLY A 170 -10.13 1.34 -4.74
N ASP A 171 -10.29 0.29 -3.92
CA ASP A 171 -9.24 -0.72 -3.67
C ASP A 171 -8.78 -1.37 -4.98
N LEU A 172 -9.73 -1.77 -5.83
CA LEU A 172 -9.44 -2.34 -7.14
C LEU A 172 -8.71 -1.35 -8.08
N ILE A 173 -9.04 -0.07 -8.01
CA ILE A 173 -8.32 0.98 -8.76
C ILE A 173 -6.90 1.15 -8.23
N ASN A 174 -6.74 1.10 -6.89
CA ASN A 174 -5.44 1.22 -6.24
C ASN A 174 -4.51 0.06 -6.63
N ILE A 175 -5.05 -1.16 -6.62
CA ILE A 175 -4.36 -2.39 -7.05
C ILE A 175 -3.97 -2.32 -8.54
N ALA A 176 -4.88 -1.91 -9.41
CA ALA A 176 -4.58 -1.76 -10.84
C ALA A 176 -3.46 -0.74 -11.09
N SER A 177 -3.44 0.32 -10.30
CA SER A 177 -2.42 1.37 -10.41
C SER A 177 -1.07 0.92 -9.84
N ALA A 178 -1.07 0.15 -8.75
CA ALA A 178 0.12 -0.52 -8.25
C ALA A 178 0.72 -1.42 -9.33
N TRP A 179 -0.10 -2.22 -10.04
CA TRP A 179 0.36 -3.01 -11.18
C TRP A 179 1.03 -2.13 -12.26
N LYS A 180 0.47 -0.97 -12.61
CA LYS A 180 1.09 -0.09 -13.62
C LYS A 180 2.43 0.49 -13.19
N ILE A 181 2.64 0.71 -11.90
CA ILE A 181 3.95 1.10 -11.36
C ILE A 181 4.92 -0.07 -11.46
N MET A 182 4.47 -1.29 -11.12
CA MET A 182 5.29 -2.50 -11.23
C MET A 182 5.70 -2.79 -12.68
N GLU A 183 4.76 -2.72 -13.62
CA GLU A 183 4.96 -2.94 -15.05
C GLU A 183 5.92 -1.91 -15.67
N GLN A 184 5.90 -0.66 -15.19
CA GLN A 184 6.78 0.39 -15.71
C GLN A 184 8.17 0.38 -15.07
N PHE A 185 8.25 0.28 -13.75
CA PHE A 185 9.48 0.58 -13.00
C PHE A 185 10.13 -0.64 -12.36
N HIS A 186 9.42 -1.78 -12.26
CA HIS A 186 9.88 -2.99 -11.58
C HIS A 186 10.56 -2.70 -10.22
N PRO A 187 9.90 -1.97 -9.29
CA PRO A 187 10.54 -1.57 -8.04
C PRO A 187 10.80 -2.79 -7.14
N GLU A 188 11.92 -2.80 -6.42
CA GLU A 188 12.23 -3.85 -5.43
C GLU A 188 11.30 -3.80 -4.20
N LEU A 189 10.70 -2.65 -3.88
CA LEU A 189 9.76 -2.50 -2.78
C LEU A 189 8.56 -1.63 -3.16
N LEU A 190 7.36 -2.21 -3.13
CA LEU A 190 6.09 -1.50 -3.27
C LEU A 190 5.13 -1.94 -2.17
N VAL A 191 4.48 -0.98 -1.52
CA VAL A 191 3.38 -1.25 -0.59
C VAL A 191 2.13 -0.54 -1.09
N VAL A 192 1.02 -1.27 -1.15
CA VAL A 192 -0.29 -0.77 -1.55
C VAL A 192 -1.30 -1.00 -0.42
N ASN A 193 -2.17 -0.03 -0.16
CA ASN A 193 -3.24 -0.21 0.82
C ASN A 193 -4.64 -0.33 0.21
N THR A 194 -5.56 -0.83 1.04
CA THR A 194 -6.99 -0.95 0.74
C THR A 194 -7.78 -0.39 1.91
N THR A 195 -8.87 0.34 1.63
CA THR A 195 -9.68 1.02 2.66
C THR A 195 -11.18 0.85 2.47
N ASN A 196 -11.69 0.34 1.34
CA ASN A 196 -13.14 0.21 1.14
C ASN A 196 -13.80 -0.84 2.06
N LEU A 197 -13.00 -1.71 2.68
CA LEU A 197 -13.42 -2.62 3.75
C LEU A 197 -13.86 -1.88 5.02
N ASP A 198 -13.60 -0.57 5.13
CA ASP A 198 -14.01 0.19 6.30
C ASP A 198 -15.52 0.39 6.45
N VAL A 199 -16.27 0.18 5.37
CA VAL A 199 -17.74 0.31 5.37
C VAL A 199 -18.44 -0.60 6.41
N CYS A 200 -17.74 -1.58 6.97
CA CYS A 200 -18.21 -2.52 7.99
C CYS A 200 -18.79 -1.85 9.25
N HIS A 201 -18.43 -0.59 9.55
CA HIS A 201 -19.02 0.17 10.66
C HIS A 201 -20.53 0.39 10.52
N THR A 202 -21.05 0.35 9.29
CA THR A 202 -22.46 0.67 8.99
C THR A 202 -23.13 -0.31 8.03
N ASP A 203 -22.37 -1.01 7.19
CA ASP A 203 -22.88 -1.90 6.15
C ASP A 203 -22.04 -3.18 6.07
N PHE A 204 -22.47 -4.23 6.77
CA PHE A 204 -21.78 -5.52 6.79
C PHE A 204 -21.88 -6.25 5.46
N SER A 205 -23.02 -6.15 4.76
CA SER A 205 -23.19 -6.69 3.41
C SER A 205 -22.20 -6.06 2.43
N GLY A 206 -22.05 -4.74 2.47
CA GLY A 206 -21.05 -4.01 1.69
C GLY A 206 -19.62 -4.41 2.05
N TYR A 207 -19.33 -4.64 3.33
CA TYR A 207 -18.04 -5.15 3.79
C TYR A 207 -17.69 -6.50 3.15
N ILE A 208 -18.61 -7.47 3.19
CA ILE A 208 -18.40 -8.79 2.57
C ILE A 208 -18.23 -8.67 1.04
N GLN A 209 -19.02 -7.82 0.37
CA GLN A 209 -18.84 -7.55 -1.06
C GLN A 209 -17.45 -6.99 -1.37
N ASN A 210 -16.98 -6.02 -0.59
CA ASN A 210 -15.65 -5.44 -0.76
C ASN A 210 -14.55 -6.44 -0.42
N LEU A 211 -14.77 -7.36 0.53
CA LEU A 211 -13.84 -8.45 0.84
C LEU A 211 -13.64 -9.37 -0.37
N HIS A 212 -14.72 -9.79 -1.03
CA HIS A 212 -14.63 -10.58 -2.25
C HIS A 212 -13.95 -9.83 -3.40
N LYS A 213 -14.20 -8.53 -3.54
CA LYS A 213 -13.53 -7.70 -4.55
C LYS A 213 -12.03 -7.59 -4.27
N SER A 214 -11.64 -7.29 -3.03
CA SER A 214 -10.23 -7.19 -2.64
C SER A 214 -9.51 -8.53 -2.79
N ASP A 215 -10.14 -9.65 -2.41
CA ASP A 215 -9.62 -11.01 -2.64
C ASP A 215 -9.35 -11.28 -4.13
N TYR A 216 -10.34 -11.00 -5.00
CA TYR A 216 -10.15 -11.09 -6.46
C TYR A 216 -9.01 -10.19 -6.95
N GLY A 217 -8.94 -8.95 -6.43
CA GLY A 217 -7.90 -7.99 -6.78
C GLY A 217 -6.49 -8.46 -6.40
N MET A 218 -6.32 -9.05 -5.22
CA MET A 218 -5.06 -9.65 -4.79
C MET A 218 -4.65 -10.81 -5.69
N GLY A 219 -5.57 -11.74 -5.98
CA GLY A 219 -5.32 -12.84 -6.91
C GLY A 219 -5.00 -12.38 -8.33
N TRP A 220 -5.68 -11.33 -8.80
CA TRP A 220 -5.41 -10.70 -10.09
C TRP A 220 -4.01 -10.08 -10.13
N LEU A 221 -3.60 -9.35 -9.09
CA LEU A 221 -2.26 -8.75 -9.00
C LEU A 221 -1.18 -9.82 -8.96
N TRP A 222 -1.36 -10.87 -8.16
CA TRP A 222 -0.44 -12.00 -8.12
C TRP A 222 -0.31 -12.67 -9.49
N ASN A 223 -1.43 -12.89 -10.19
CA ASN A 223 -1.39 -13.43 -11.54
C ASN A 223 -0.62 -12.50 -12.50
N LYS A 224 -0.72 -11.18 -12.37
CA LYS A 224 0.07 -10.24 -13.17
C LYS A 224 1.57 -10.38 -12.91
N ILE A 225 1.96 -10.38 -11.64
CA ILE A 225 3.36 -10.59 -11.21
C ILE A 225 3.92 -11.89 -11.80
N GLN A 226 3.18 -13.00 -11.70
CA GLN A 226 3.61 -14.30 -12.19
C GLN A 226 3.64 -14.43 -13.73
N ASN A 227 3.05 -13.48 -14.46
CA ASN A 227 3.10 -13.43 -15.93
C ASN A 227 4.09 -12.37 -16.45
N ASP A 228 4.82 -11.69 -15.56
CA ASP A 228 5.83 -10.71 -15.91
C ASP A 228 7.22 -11.37 -16.00
N PRO A 229 8.00 -11.16 -17.07
CA PRO A 229 9.29 -11.82 -17.25
C PRO A 229 10.39 -11.36 -16.28
N VAL A 230 10.20 -10.24 -15.57
CA VAL A 230 11.15 -9.72 -14.58
C VAL A 230 10.71 -10.08 -13.17
N LEU A 231 9.40 -10.02 -12.88
CA LEU A 231 8.88 -10.18 -11.52
C LEU A 231 8.51 -11.63 -11.17
N ALA A 232 8.18 -12.46 -12.16
CA ALA A 232 7.85 -13.86 -11.92
C ALA A 232 9.05 -14.59 -11.32
N ASP A 233 8.78 -15.46 -10.34
CA ASP A 233 9.79 -16.20 -9.59
C ASP A 233 10.88 -15.35 -8.90
N ASP A 234 10.72 -14.02 -8.82
CA ASP A 234 11.64 -13.08 -8.14
C ASP A 234 10.88 -12.08 -7.22
N THR A 235 9.60 -12.35 -6.94
CA THR A 235 8.75 -11.49 -6.10
C THR A 235 8.14 -12.28 -4.94
N ILE A 236 8.26 -11.73 -3.73
CA ILE A 236 7.50 -12.16 -2.56
C ILE A 236 6.40 -11.13 -2.31
N MET A 237 5.15 -11.59 -2.20
CA MET A 237 4.01 -10.77 -1.83
C MET A 237 3.54 -11.11 -0.41
N ILE A 238 3.47 -10.10 0.46
CA ILE A 238 2.99 -10.20 1.84
C ILE A 238 1.66 -9.47 1.94
N MET A 239 0.62 -10.16 2.42
CA MET A 239 -0.71 -9.61 2.66
C MET A 239 -1.05 -9.72 4.14
N ILE A 240 -1.43 -8.59 4.74
CA ILE A 240 -1.82 -8.52 6.16
C ILE A 240 -2.92 -7.46 6.34
N PRO A 241 -4.02 -7.78 7.05
CA PRO A 241 -4.98 -6.78 7.51
C PRO A 241 -4.36 -5.85 8.55
N GLU A 242 -4.71 -4.57 8.50
CA GLU A 242 -4.26 -3.58 9.49
C GLU A 242 -4.75 -3.86 10.92
N HIS A 243 -5.94 -4.47 11.04
CA HIS A 243 -6.57 -4.94 12.27
C HIS A 243 -7.78 -5.83 11.93
N GLY A 244 -8.29 -6.54 12.93
CA GLY A 244 -9.54 -7.29 12.88
C GLY A 244 -10.77 -6.40 13.15
N ARG A 245 -11.85 -7.04 13.59
CA ARG A 245 -13.13 -6.41 14.01
C ARG A 245 -13.50 -6.90 15.41
N ASN A 246 -14.40 -6.21 16.08
CA ASN A 246 -14.92 -6.65 17.37
C ASN A 246 -15.59 -8.03 17.27
N LEU A 247 -15.56 -8.80 18.37
CA LEU A 247 -16.27 -10.08 18.45
C LEU A 247 -17.79 -9.87 18.38
N GLU A 248 -18.28 -8.84 19.08
CA GLU A 248 -19.69 -8.49 19.14
C GLU A 248 -20.00 -7.36 18.15
N ALA A 249 -21.18 -7.45 17.53
CA ALA A 249 -21.64 -6.46 16.58
C ALA A 249 -22.05 -5.15 17.27
N ASN A 250 -21.98 -4.03 16.54
CA ASN A 250 -22.51 -2.75 16.96
C ASN A 250 -24.04 -2.70 16.75
N THR A 251 -24.67 -1.55 17.06
CA THR A 251 -26.14 -1.43 17.03
C THR A 251 -26.72 -1.14 15.65
N LEU A 252 -25.89 -0.91 14.63
CA LEU A 252 -26.33 -0.57 13.28
C LEU A 252 -26.63 -1.84 12.48
N VAL A 253 -27.68 -1.77 11.68
CA VAL A 253 -28.17 -2.88 10.86
C VAL A 253 -28.27 -2.40 9.42
N ASP A 254 -27.71 -3.17 8.49
CA ASP A 254 -27.72 -2.85 7.08
C ASP A 254 -29.06 -3.17 6.40
N ALA A 255 -29.16 -2.88 5.09
CA ALA A 255 -30.37 -3.11 4.32
C ALA A 255 -30.80 -4.58 4.19
N ASN A 256 -29.89 -5.53 4.47
CA ASN A 256 -30.14 -6.97 4.45
C ASN A 256 -30.40 -7.55 5.86
N GLY A 257 -30.43 -6.71 6.89
CA GLY A 257 -30.70 -7.14 8.25
C GLY A 257 -29.48 -7.69 9.00
N LEU A 258 -28.26 -7.43 8.50
CA LEU A 258 -27.01 -7.86 9.15
C LEU A 258 -26.47 -6.73 10.03
N PHE A 259 -26.01 -7.08 11.24
CA PHE A 259 -25.38 -6.12 12.14
C PHE A 259 -23.94 -5.80 11.69
N ALA A 260 -23.55 -4.54 11.88
CA ALA A 260 -22.22 -4.00 11.57
C ALA A 260 -21.22 -4.21 12.72
N TYR A 261 -19.92 -4.01 12.46
CA TYR A 261 -18.85 -4.26 13.44
C TYR A 261 -17.84 -3.12 13.51
N ASP A 262 -17.46 -2.77 14.74
CA ASP A 262 -16.40 -1.80 15.02
C ASP A 262 -15.04 -2.50 15.25
N HIS A 263 -14.02 -1.74 15.67
CA HIS A 263 -12.68 -2.24 16.01
C HIS A 263 -12.14 -1.55 17.27
N THR A 264 -12.74 -1.83 18.42
CA THR A 264 -12.52 -1.06 19.66
C THR A 264 -11.32 -1.52 20.51
N THR A 265 -10.23 -1.96 19.89
CA THR A 265 -8.97 -2.30 20.60
C THR A 265 -9.13 -3.49 21.56
N ASP A 266 -10.07 -4.39 21.27
CA ASP A 266 -10.22 -5.70 21.94
C ASP A 266 -9.25 -6.73 21.36
N GLU A 267 -9.25 -7.94 21.92
CA GLU A 267 -8.38 -9.04 21.47
C GLU A 267 -8.74 -9.47 20.04
N ASN A 268 -10.03 -9.62 19.73
CA ASN A 268 -10.49 -10.01 18.39
C ASN A 268 -10.15 -8.98 17.30
N SER A 269 -10.13 -7.68 17.62
CA SER A 269 -9.65 -6.66 16.67
C SER A 269 -8.13 -6.66 16.50
N ARG A 270 -7.36 -7.30 17.38
CA ARG A 270 -5.91 -7.45 17.22
C ARG A 270 -5.52 -8.73 16.49
N ASP A 271 -6.40 -9.71 16.47
CA ASP A 271 -6.17 -10.97 15.76
C ASP A 271 -6.39 -10.78 14.27
N VAL A 272 -5.31 -10.98 13.52
CA VAL A 272 -5.28 -10.88 12.06
C VAL A 272 -4.53 -12.06 11.48
N PHE A 273 -4.81 -12.40 10.22
CA PHE A 273 -4.00 -13.36 9.47
C PHE A 273 -2.85 -12.65 8.74
N GLY A 274 -1.81 -13.41 8.39
CA GLY A 274 -0.81 -13.01 7.41
C GLY A 274 -0.70 -14.05 6.32
N LEU A 275 -0.50 -13.62 5.07
CA LEU A 275 -0.24 -14.50 3.94
C LEU A 275 1.03 -14.04 3.23
N ILE A 276 2.00 -14.94 3.12
CA ILE A 276 3.25 -14.73 2.38
C ILE A 276 3.24 -15.72 1.21
N VAL A 277 3.38 -15.20 -0.01
CA VAL A 277 3.48 -16.01 -1.24
C VAL A 277 4.73 -15.59 -2.01
N GLY A 278 5.37 -16.55 -2.68
CA GLY A 278 6.62 -16.34 -3.39
C GLY A 278 7.11 -17.60 -4.09
N PRO A 279 8.32 -17.57 -4.66
CA PRO A 279 8.93 -18.69 -5.37
C PRO A 279 9.02 -19.93 -4.46
N ALA A 280 8.78 -21.12 -5.03
CA ALA A 280 8.67 -22.35 -4.24
C ALA A 280 10.00 -22.83 -3.61
N ASP A 281 11.12 -22.33 -4.09
CA ASP A 281 12.46 -22.55 -3.54
C ASP A 281 12.87 -21.52 -2.48
N VAL A 282 12.06 -20.48 -2.27
CA VAL A 282 12.29 -19.43 -1.27
C VAL A 282 11.22 -19.43 -0.16
N VAL A 283 9.96 -19.63 -0.53
CA VAL A 283 8.79 -19.58 0.37
C VAL A 283 8.16 -20.97 0.52
N ASN A 284 7.91 -21.39 1.75
CA ASN A 284 7.23 -22.66 2.05
C ASN A 284 5.79 -22.66 1.51
N GLN A 285 5.49 -23.63 0.64
CA GLN A 285 4.19 -23.71 -0.03
C GLN A 285 3.16 -24.47 0.81
N GLY A 286 1.91 -23.98 0.85
CA GLY A 286 0.77 -24.66 1.49
C GLY A 286 0.90 -24.85 3.01
N THR A 287 1.76 -24.07 3.65
CA THR A 287 2.02 -24.14 5.09
C THR A 287 1.14 -23.14 5.85
N VAL A 288 0.61 -23.56 6.99
CA VAL A 288 -0.12 -22.71 7.93
C VAL A 288 0.64 -22.72 9.25
N VAL A 289 0.95 -21.54 9.77
CA VAL A 289 1.70 -21.36 11.01
C VAL A 289 0.82 -20.60 12.01
N GLY A 290 0.73 -21.12 13.24
CA GLY A 290 -0.14 -20.57 14.28
C GLY A 290 -1.61 -20.96 14.13
N THR A 291 -2.40 -20.68 15.17
CA THR A 291 -3.86 -20.79 15.18
C THR A 291 -4.46 -19.58 15.90
N THR A 292 -5.79 -19.45 15.92
CA THR A 292 -6.49 -18.44 16.72
C THR A 292 -6.23 -18.58 18.22
N GLU A 293 -5.98 -19.80 18.71
CA GLU A 293 -5.69 -20.06 20.13
C GLU A 293 -4.21 -19.92 20.47
N VAL A 294 -3.32 -20.17 19.49
CA VAL A 294 -1.87 -20.08 19.62
C VAL A 294 -1.35 -19.27 18.43
N PRO A 295 -1.54 -17.94 18.44
CA PRO A 295 -1.10 -17.10 17.34
C PRO A 295 0.41 -17.18 17.19
N ASN A 296 0.88 -17.18 15.94
CA ASN A 296 2.30 -17.04 15.63
C ASN A 296 2.49 -15.76 14.79
N GLY A 297 3.43 -14.92 15.22
CA GLY A 297 3.73 -13.64 14.60
C GLY A 297 2.89 -12.47 15.12
N GLN A 298 3.36 -11.27 14.79
CA GLN A 298 2.79 -9.99 15.13
C GLN A 298 2.91 -9.04 13.94
N SER A 299 2.04 -8.02 13.83
CA SER A 299 2.14 -7.03 12.76
C SER A 299 3.48 -6.27 12.73
N ILE A 300 4.18 -6.18 13.87
CA ILE A 300 5.52 -5.58 13.97
C ILE A 300 6.63 -6.44 13.35
N ASP A 301 6.36 -7.72 13.08
CA ASP A 301 7.30 -8.68 12.50
C ASP A 301 7.41 -8.52 10.97
N ILE A 302 6.50 -7.76 10.35
CA ILE A 302 6.48 -7.55 8.89
C ILE A 302 7.72 -6.79 8.40
N VAL A 303 8.09 -5.68 9.05
CA VAL A 303 9.25 -4.87 8.67
C VAL A 303 10.58 -5.65 8.76
N PRO A 304 10.93 -6.30 9.89
CA PRO A 304 12.13 -7.13 9.95
C PRO A 304 12.09 -8.31 8.97
N THR A 305 10.91 -8.87 8.67
CA THR A 305 10.76 -9.91 7.64
C THR A 305 11.06 -9.38 6.23
N ILE A 306 10.53 -8.22 5.84
CA ILE A 306 10.85 -7.59 4.54
C ILE A 306 12.35 -7.25 4.46
N ALA A 307 12.92 -6.70 5.54
CA ALA A 307 14.34 -6.38 5.58
C ALA A 307 15.24 -7.63 5.47
N HIS A 308 14.78 -8.77 6.00
CA HIS A 308 15.46 -10.05 5.87
C HIS A 308 15.39 -10.56 4.42
N ILE A 309 14.20 -10.56 3.81
CA ILE A 309 13.98 -10.93 2.40
C ILE A 309 14.92 -10.13 1.48
N LEU A 310 15.00 -8.82 1.68
CA LEU A 310 15.80 -7.90 0.86
C LEU A 310 17.28 -7.82 1.28
N GLY A 311 17.70 -8.59 2.29
CA GLY A 311 19.11 -8.77 2.64
C GLY A 311 19.80 -7.62 3.39
N PHE A 312 19.05 -6.65 3.95
CA PHE A 312 19.62 -5.49 4.67
C PHE A 312 19.26 -5.44 6.16
N LYS A 313 18.59 -6.47 6.69
CA LYS A 313 18.14 -6.48 8.09
C LYS A 313 19.25 -6.21 9.11
N ASP A 314 20.41 -6.83 8.93
CA ASP A 314 21.49 -6.81 9.93
C ASP A 314 22.20 -5.43 10.00
N ASP A 315 21.96 -4.57 9.01
CA ASP A 315 22.44 -3.19 8.97
C ASP A 315 21.50 -2.22 9.71
N ILE A 316 20.27 -2.65 10.04
CA ILE A 316 19.32 -1.86 10.82
C ILE A 316 19.66 -1.99 12.31
N PRO A 317 19.81 -0.87 13.05
CA PRO A 317 19.91 -0.92 14.50
C PRO A 317 18.74 -1.68 15.12
N SER A 318 19.01 -2.76 15.86
CA SER A 318 17.97 -3.68 16.36
C SER A 318 16.90 -3.00 17.23
N TYR A 319 17.25 -1.92 17.92
CA TYR A 319 16.28 -1.16 18.70
C TYR A 319 15.24 -0.47 17.82
N LEU A 320 15.43 -0.31 16.51
CA LEU A 320 14.45 0.34 15.64
C LEU A 320 13.34 -0.61 15.17
N ILE A 321 13.66 -1.90 15.02
CA ILE A 321 12.76 -2.95 14.53
C ILE A 321 12.61 -4.05 15.60
N PRO A 322 11.74 -3.87 16.61
CA PRO A 322 11.62 -4.79 17.75
C PRO A 322 10.96 -6.14 17.42
N GLY A 323 10.33 -6.28 16.25
CA GLY A 323 9.72 -7.54 15.79
C GLY A 323 10.74 -8.63 15.42
N GLY A 324 10.26 -9.86 15.34
CA GLY A 324 11.00 -11.01 14.83
C GLY A 324 10.90 -11.19 13.32
N ILE A 325 11.72 -12.07 12.75
CA ILE A 325 11.53 -12.56 11.39
C ILE A 325 10.51 -13.71 11.44
N MET A 326 9.59 -13.75 10.49
CA MET A 326 8.71 -14.91 10.29
C MET A 326 9.45 -16.04 9.55
N ASP A 327 10.51 -16.59 10.17
CA ASP A 327 11.41 -17.58 9.56
C ASP A 327 10.67 -18.82 9.06
N GLU A 328 9.55 -19.19 9.70
CA GLU A 328 8.73 -20.35 9.32
C GLU A 328 8.12 -20.22 7.90
N ALA A 329 8.08 -19.01 7.34
CA ALA A 329 7.60 -18.77 5.98
C ALA A 329 8.61 -19.19 4.90
N PHE A 330 9.90 -19.35 5.22
CA PHE A 330 10.98 -19.54 4.24
C PHE A 330 11.61 -20.93 4.31
N VAL A 331 12.19 -21.38 3.18
CA VAL A 331 12.81 -22.71 2.97
C VAL A 331 14.14 -22.87 3.69
#